data_AF-A0A945SAU4-F1
#
_entry.id   AF-A0A945SAU4-F1
#
_cell.length_a   1.000
_cell.length_b   1.000
_cell.length_c   1.000
_cell.angle_alpha   90.00
_cell.angle_beta   90.00
_cell.angle_gamma   90.00
#
_symmetry.space_group_name_H-M   'P 1'
#
loop_
_entity.id
_entity.type
_entity.pdbx_description
1 polymer ?
#
loop_
_entity_poly.entity_id
_entity_poly.type
_entity_poly.pdbx_seq_one_letter_code
_entity_poly.pdbx_strand_id
1 'polypeptide(L)'
;MLTLTAQPEGLPPKRGRSRAFPGHHIRVGDELIRYAEAEIGPPFRFTGCQRGSLGTAADDHAAGAQVRGLLAQWGFFLVDPDSTLADEVTQNFADVINACDFDFVYFDASDGTNGAYLDGWYYQNKMHLDYYRKLKRDVLYQTSCGTGRNILWHMVPRSASADGHGDIKGYLDQRWAGILGMGHNWTKADVGWYYWFKDVRPDQIEYVCAKALGVDGTISLETSREAMDRLTQTRQMFEMIARYEECRRANVFGADIREKLREPKKDFRLFRDDTGWALSRAVYEEPRLVDQLDGEQNVWTITNTQQFPVQLGAEIVRGKRHVGTAEYNDTQTLTIEDFNTAVPYRMGEGNEFEKFVVGGQKVLTPEGPVRKGVSQAFEITTTNAKVGANCLVYTATNEGTNGGWSGIGRRFASPLNLTAYAGVGLWIHGDAQAESVRFQFRDVAGRHANWVQPITFSGWRLFTFPLPKNTGFDWSKTEYVVFCLNDLSAKTSVRVMFDDVRMLPELRQSGAFGNPAIGVNDNRTTFPVDLRGGQAMTVIGAEGAKLWPGGMRESQSLAVNIGALVLRPGPNTVIFGTNKPAQFPGDVSVLLYQMWPLEE
;
A
#
# COMPACT_ATOMS: atom_id res chain seq x y z
N MET A 1 8.23 21.93 -35.15
CA MET A 1 9.67 22.00 -34.80
C MET A 1 10.01 23.47 -34.65
N LEU A 2 10.74 23.85 -33.62
CA LEU A 2 11.21 25.22 -33.38
C LEU A 2 12.73 25.24 -33.40
N THR A 3 13.34 26.17 -34.15
CA THR A 3 14.80 26.29 -34.29
C THR A 3 15.26 27.57 -33.60
N LEU A 4 16.25 27.47 -32.71
CA LEU A 4 16.84 28.63 -32.05
C LEU A 4 18.01 29.19 -32.86
N THR A 5 18.15 30.51 -32.82
CA THR A 5 19.25 31.26 -33.44
C THR A 5 20.55 31.21 -32.62
N ALA A 6 20.47 30.85 -31.33
CA ALA A 6 21.60 30.73 -30.42
C ALA A 6 21.41 29.57 -29.43
N GLN A 7 22.50 29.18 -28.76
CA GLN A 7 22.43 28.21 -27.68
C GLN A 7 21.79 28.85 -26.44
N PRO A 8 20.77 28.21 -25.81
CA PRO A 8 20.14 28.74 -24.61
C PRO A 8 21.07 28.70 -23.39
N GLU A 9 21.03 29.76 -22.59
CA GLU A 9 21.78 29.89 -21.34
C GLU A 9 21.09 29.12 -20.20
N GLY A 10 21.85 28.38 -19.38
CA GLY A 10 21.31 27.73 -18.17
C GLY A 10 20.51 26.43 -18.36
N LEU A 11 20.29 25.94 -19.59
CA LEU A 11 19.74 24.60 -19.80
C LEU A 11 20.87 23.54 -19.76
N PRO A 12 20.92 22.58 -18.83
CA PRO A 12 21.96 21.56 -18.85
C PRO A 12 21.77 20.58 -20.03
N PRO A 13 22.85 20.25 -20.77
CA PRO A 13 22.87 19.21 -21.77
C PRO A 13 22.94 17.83 -21.09
N LYS A 14 22.06 16.90 -21.46
CA LYS A 14 22.16 15.45 -21.13
C LYS A 14 22.23 15.04 -19.64
N ARG A 15 21.26 15.42 -18.80
CA ARG A 15 20.86 14.52 -17.69
C ARG A 15 19.54 13.85 -18.05
N GLY A 16 19.38 12.58 -17.67
CA GLY A 16 18.14 11.84 -17.90
C GLY A 16 16.98 12.64 -17.34
N ARG A 17 16.03 13.02 -18.21
CA ARG A 17 14.80 13.70 -17.80
C ARG A 17 14.11 12.82 -16.77
N SER A 18 13.82 13.38 -15.60
CA SER A 18 13.11 12.67 -14.53
C SER A 18 11.91 13.51 -14.12
N ARG A 19 11.03 12.95 -13.27
CA ARG A 19 9.99 13.76 -12.60
C ARG A 19 10.58 14.96 -11.85
N ALA A 20 11.88 14.97 -11.54
CA ALA A 20 12.52 16.10 -10.88
C ALA A 20 12.72 17.30 -11.82
N PHE A 21 13.20 17.16 -13.07
CA PHE A 21 13.61 18.30 -13.94
C PHE A 21 13.91 17.91 -15.41
N PRO A 22 13.88 18.84 -16.42
CA PRO A 22 13.05 20.05 -16.61
C PRO A 22 11.86 19.79 -17.57
N GLY A 23 10.81 20.62 -17.46
CA GLY A 23 9.53 20.47 -18.15
C GLY A 23 9.58 20.54 -19.69
N HIS A 24 8.46 20.20 -20.33
CA HIS A 24 8.32 20.11 -21.78
C HIS A 24 7.75 21.38 -22.43
N HIS A 25 7.74 22.52 -21.73
CA HIS A 25 7.03 23.72 -22.19
C HIS A 25 7.96 24.91 -22.39
N ILE A 26 7.74 25.60 -23.50
CA ILE A 26 8.33 26.90 -23.81
C ILE A 26 7.20 27.90 -24.05
N ARG A 27 7.48 29.17 -23.80
CA ARG A 27 6.60 30.30 -24.10
C ARG A 27 7.19 31.15 -25.22
N VAL A 28 6.38 31.49 -26.20
CA VAL A 28 6.69 32.48 -27.24
C VAL A 28 5.49 33.41 -27.36
N GLY A 29 5.67 34.71 -27.11
CA GLY A 29 4.54 35.62 -26.93
C GLY A 29 3.60 35.11 -25.82
N ASP A 30 2.32 34.93 -26.13
CA ASP A 30 1.32 34.33 -25.22
C ASP A 30 1.01 32.87 -25.51
N GLU A 31 1.70 32.27 -26.50
CA GLU A 31 1.57 30.85 -26.80
C GLU A 31 2.48 30.01 -25.90
N LEU A 32 1.91 28.96 -25.31
CA LEU A 32 2.67 27.86 -24.73
C LEU A 32 2.80 26.73 -25.73
N ILE A 33 4.03 26.28 -25.96
CA ILE A 33 4.33 25.17 -26.87
C ILE A 33 4.91 24.04 -26.05
N ARG A 34 4.31 22.85 -26.15
CA ARG A 34 4.88 21.63 -25.58
C ARG A 34 5.80 20.98 -26.62
N TYR A 35 7.00 20.55 -26.27
CA TYR A 35 7.89 19.82 -27.18
C TYR A 35 8.19 18.41 -26.68
N ALA A 36 8.40 17.47 -27.60
CA ALA A 36 8.73 16.09 -27.27
C ALA A 36 10.22 15.95 -26.96
N GLU A 37 11.08 16.48 -27.83
CA GLU A 37 12.53 16.31 -27.74
C GLU A 37 13.28 17.61 -28.05
N ALA A 38 14.54 17.67 -27.62
CA ALA A 38 15.46 18.76 -27.91
C ALA A 38 16.70 18.21 -28.63
N GLU A 39 16.96 18.69 -29.84
CA GLU A 39 18.18 18.44 -30.59
C GLU A 39 19.21 19.50 -30.18
N ILE A 40 20.23 19.06 -29.44
CA ILE A 40 21.34 19.91 -29.06
C ILE A 40 22.20 20.13 -30.31
N GLY A 41 22.21 21.36 -30.82
CA GLY A 41 22.92 21.76 -32.03
C GLY A 41 24.20 22.56 -31.78
N PRO A 42 24.81 23.08 -32.87
CA PRO A 42 24.10 24.02 -33.75
C PRO A 42 23.42 23.42 -35.01
N PRO A 43 22.21 23.87 -35.39
CA PRO A 43 21.33 24.77 -34.64
C PRO A 43 20.54 23.97 -33.57
N PHE A 44 20.26 24.61 -32.44
CA PHE A 44 19.46 23.98 -31.38
C PHE A 44 18.00 23.91 -31.81
N ARG A 45 17.35 22.74 -31.67
CA ARG A 45 15.94 22.58 -32.07
C ARG A 45 15.09 21.93 -30.99
N PHE A 46 13.84 22.35 -30.89
CA PHE A 46 12.78 21.61 -30.21
C PHE A 46 11.95 20.87 -31.25
N THR A 47 11.79 19.56 -31.09
CA THR A 47 11.07 18.68 -32.02
C THR A 47 9.82 18.09 -31.37
N GLY A 48 8.88 17.64 -32.21
CA GLY A 48 7.56 17.19 -31.74
C GLY A 48 6.77 18.28 -31.03
N CYS A 49 6.84 19.52 -31.52
CA CYS A 49 6.13 20.67 -30.95
C CYS A 49 4.61 20.53 -31.11
N GLN A 50 3.89 20.49 -30.01
CA GLN A 50 2.46 20.71 -29.89
C GLN A 50 2.22 22.18 -29.52
N ARG A 51 1.60 22.90 -30.45
CA ARG A 51 1.23 24.32 -30.34
C ARG A 51 -0.06 24.52 -29.55
N GLY A 52 -0.25 25.71 -28.99
CA GLY A 52 -1.43 26.04 -28.18
C GLY A 52 -1.63 25.12 -26.96
N SER A 53 -0.54 24.71 -26.32
CA SER A 53 -0.58 23.84 -25.15
C SER A 53 -1.28 24.54 -23.98
N LEU A 54 -1.87 23.72 -23.09
CA LEU A 54 -2.57 24.18 -21.88
C LEU A 54 -3.66 25.23 -22.13
N GLY A 55 -4.27 25.20 -23.32
CA GLY A 55 -5.38 26.08 -23.70
C GLY A 55 -4.98 27.45 -24.24
N THR A 56 -3.68 27.69 -24.48
CA THR A 56 -3.23 28.92 -25.16
C THR A 56 -3.57 28.90 -26.65
N ALA A 57 -3.71 30.07 -27.26
CA ALA A 57 -3.91 30.19 -28.69
C ALA A 57 -2.57 30.04 -29.43
N ALA A 58 -2.60 29.28 -30.52
CA ALA A 58 -1.48 29.21 -31.44
C ALA A 58 -1.39 30.51 -32.25
N ASP A 59 -0.25 31.20 -32.21
CA ASP A 59 -0.02 32.48 -32.91
C ASP A 59 1.18 32.48 -33.87
N ASP A 60 1.19 33.32 -34.88
CA ASP A 60 2.31 33.43 -35.81
C ASP A 60 3.49 34.18 -35.17
N HIS A 61 4.55 33.45 -34.83
CA HIS A 61 5.75 34.03 -34.21
C HIS A 61 6.76 34.50 -35.26
N ALA A 62 7.08 35.80 -35.23
CA ALA A 62 8.10 36.37 -36.10
C ALA A 62 9.50 35.77 -35.82
N ALA A 63 10.33 35.68 -36.86
CA ALA A 63 11.72 35.26 -36.70
C ALA A 63 12.46 36.19 -35.72
N GLY A 64 13.18 35.59 -34.76
CA GLY A 64 13.84 36.34 -33.69
C GLY A 64 12.97 36.57 -32.45
N ALA A 65 11.70 36.13 -32.44
CA ALA A 65 10.86 36.15 -31.24
C ALA A 65 11.54 35.45 -30.06
N GLN A 66 11.40 36.03 -28.87
CA GLN A 66 12.00 35.49 -27.67
C GLN A 66 11.30 34.18 -27.27
N VAL A 67 12.10 33.14 -27.06
CA VAL A 67 11.64 31.85 -26.53
C VAL A 67 12.06 31.76 -25.07
N ARG A 68 11.10 31.58 -24.16
CA ARG A 68 11.36 31.38 -22.74
C ARG A 68 11.07 29.94 -22.35
N GLY A 69 12.00 29.29 -21.67
CA GLY A 69 11.75 27.99 -21.06
C GLY A 69 10.88 28.15 -19.80
N LEU A 70 9.87 27.31 -19.63
CA LEU A 70 9.14 27.24 -18.37
C LEU A 70 9.75 26.16 -17.48
N LEU A 71 10.27 26.59 -16.34
CA LEU A 71 10.78 25.67 -15.34
C LEU A 71 9.61 24.88 -14.74
N ALA A 72 9.79 23.57 -14.67
CA ALA A 72 8.84 22.68 -14.03
C ALA A 72 9.57 21.68 -13.15
N GLN A 73 8.94 21.38 -12.03
CA GLN A 73 9.41 20.43 -11.04
C GLN A 73 8.23 19.56 -10.60
N TRP A 74 8.44 18.24 -10.57
CA TRP A 74 7.40 17.25 -10.26
C TRP A 74 6.13 17.35 -11.12
N GLY A 75 6.25 17.94 -12.32
CA GLY A 75 5.15 18.15 -13.25
C GLY A 75 4.42 19.49 -13.09
N PHE A 76 4.79 20.31 -12.11
CA PHE A 76 4.21 21.63 -11.85
C PHE A 76 5.15 22.75 -12.31
N PHE A 77 4.61 23.87 -12.80
CA PHE A 77 5.42 25.04 -13.10
C PHE A 77 5.92 25.70 -11.82
N LEU A 78 7.19 26.11 -11.82
CA LEU A 78 7.73 26.93 -10.76
C LEU A 78 7.22 28.36 -10.93
N VAL A 79 6.70 28.93 -9.84
CA VAL A 79 6.31 30.34 -9.77
C VAL A 79 7.55 31.18 -9.51
N ASP A 80 7.70 32.27 -10.25
CA ASP A 80 8.69 33.30 -9.95
C ASP A 80 8.26 34.03 -8.66
N PRO A 81 9.00 33.88 -7.53
CA PRO A 81 8.59 34.43 -6.24
C PRO A 81 8.53 35.96 -6.18
N ASP A 82 9.14 36.66 -7.13
CA ASP A 82 9.14 38.13 -7.21
C ASP A 82 8.08 38.68 -8.18
N SER A 83 7.30 37.80 -8.82
CA SER A 83 6.23 38.18 -9.73
C SER A 83 4.91 38.48 -9.02
N THR A 84 4.02 39.23 -9.68
CA THR A 84 2.62 39.42 -9.19
C THR A 84 1.85 38.10 -9.10
N LEU A 85 2.26 37.08 -9.85
CA LEU A 85 1.66 35.75 -9.77
C LEU A 85 1.93 35.08 -8.42
N ALA A 86 3.09 35.32 -7.79
CA ALA A 86 3.36 34.79 -6.45
C ALA A 86 2.42 35.40 -5.40
N ASP A 87 2.13 36.70 -5.51
CA ASP A 87 1.16 37.39 -4.64
C ASP A 87 -0.26 36.84 -4.84
N GLU A 88 -0.68 36.64 -6.09
CA GLU A 88 -1.97 36.05 -6.44
C GLU A 88 -2.11 34.62 -5.91
N VAL A 89 -1.09 33.77 -6.11
CA VAL A 89 -1.08 32.38 -5.61
C VAL A 89 -1.19 32.34 -4.09
N THR A 90 -0.41 33.17 -3.39
CA THR A 90 -0.42 33.21 -1.92
C THR A 90 -1.73 33.78 -1.38
N GLN A 91 -2.36 34.74 -2.08
CA GLN A 91 -3.67 35.27 -1.72
C GLN A 91 -4.78 34.23 -1.92
N ASN A 92 -4.84 33.60 -3.09
CA ASN A 92 -5.84 32.58 -3.40
C ASN A 92 -5.77 31.40 -2.41
N PHE A 93 -4.55 30.97 -2.04
CA PHE A 93 -4.37 29.97 -1.00
C PHE A 93 -4.95 30.44 0.35
N ALA A 94 -4.56 31.63 0.81
CA ALA A 94 -5.03 32.16 2.08
C ALA A 94 -6.54 32.36 2.11
N ASP A 95 -7.15 32.78 0.99
CA ASP A 95 -8.60 32.95 0.89
C ASP A 95 -9.33 31.63 1.11
N VAL A 96 -8.83 30.50 0.58
CA VAL A 96 -9.41 29.17 0.85
C VAL A 96 -9.26 28.80 2.32
N ILE A 97 -8.06 28.95 2.90
CA ILE A 97 -7.83 28.61 4.32
C ILE A 97 -8.74 29.45 5.24
N ASN A 98 -8.86 30.74 4.97
CA ASN A 98 -9.68 31.66 5.73
C ASN A 98 -11.19 31.42 5.53
N ALA A 99 -11.63 31.11 4.31
CA ALA A 99 -13.05 30.87 4.01
C ALA A 99 -13.55 29.54 4.57
N CYS A 100 -12.70 28.52 4.60
CA CYS A 100 -13.04 27.19 5.12
C CYS A 100 -12.76 27.02 6.62
N ASP A 101 -12.17 28.01 7.27
CA ASP A 101 -11.82 27.98 8.70
C ASP A 101 -10.94 26.76 9.07
N PHE A 102 -9.89 26.49 8.27
CA PHE A 102 -8.98 25.37 8.51
C PHE A 102 -7.94 25.66 9.59
N ASP A 103 -7.80 24.79 10.58
CA ASP A 103 -6.90 24.98 11.73
C ASP A 103 -5.46 24.53 11.47
N PHE A 104 -5.21 23.87 10.33
CA PHE A 104 -3.93 23.26 10.00
C PHE A 104 -3.62 23.35 8.50
N VAL A 105 -2.36 23.65 8.17
CA VAL A 105 -1.83 23.61 6.81
C VAL A 105 -0.48 22.88 6.78
N TYR A 106 -0.31 22.03 5.77
CA TYR A 106 0.97 21.36 5.48
C TYR A 106 1.44 21.74 4.08
N PHE A 107 2.60 22.37 3.99
CA PHE A 107 3.26 22.72 2.73
C PHE A 107 4.20 21.59 2.31
N ASP A 108 3.62 20.57 1.68
CA ASP A 108 4.39 19.51 1.05
C ASP A 108 5.23 20.05 -0.12
N ALA A 109 6.33 19.36 -0.44
CA ALA A 109 7.22 19.71 -1.55
C ALA A 109 7.94 21.08 -1.43
N SER A 110 7.97 21.67 -0.23
CA SER A 110 8.73 22.91 0.05
C SER A 110 10.23 22.75 -0.16
N ASP A 111 10.76 21.52 -0.14
CA ASP A 111 12.14 21.20 -0.50
C ASP A 111 12.47 21.48 -1.97
N GLY A 112 11.47 21.74 -2.80
CA GLY A 112 11.68 22.14 -4.19
C GLY A 112 12.35 23.51 -4.36
N THR A 113 12.42 24.33 -3.32
CA THR A 113 13.21 25.56 -3.31
C THR A 113 14.72 25.32 -3.24
N ASN A 114 15.18 24.12 -2.88
CA ASN A 114 16.61 23.79 -2.76
C ASN A 114 17.31 23.51 -4.13
N GLY A 115 16.69 23.92 -5.24
CA GLY A 115 17.18 23.67 -6.60
C GLY A 115 18.21 24.69 -7.11
N ALA A 116 18.84 24.40 -8.25
CA ALA A 116 19.86 25.27 -8.87
C ALA A 116 19.32 26.60 -9.44
N TYR A 117 18.00 26.82 -9.40
CA TYR A 117 17.32 27.93 -10.08
C TYR A 117 16.74 28.98 -9.14
N LEU A 118 16.71 28.70 -7.84
CA LEU A 118 16.23 29.64 -6.82
C LEU A 118 17.26 29.68 -5.69
N ASP A 119 17.46 30.87 -5.12
CA ASP A 119 18.09 30.98 -3.82
C ASP A 119 17.15 30.39 -2.76
N GLY A 120 17.34 29.11 -2.47
CA GLY A 120 16.53 28.38 -1.50
C GLY A 120 16.61 28.97 -0.09
N TRP A 121 17.70 29.66 0.27
CA TRP A 121 17.80 30.33 1.56
C TRP A 121 16.85 31.54 1.62
N TYR A 122 16.79 32.36 0.57
CA TYR A 122 15.92 33.55 0.55
C TYR A 122 14.47 33.21 0.20
N TYR A 123 14.23 32.56 -0.94
CA TYR A 123 12.89 32.43 -1.52
C TYR A 123 11.99 31.45 -0.78
N GLN A 124 12.56 30.45 -0.10
CA GLN A 124 11.77 29.59 0.79
C GLN A 124 11.15 30.42 1.93
N ASN A 125 11.97 31.27 2.56
CA ASN A 125 11.52 32.12 3.67
C ASN A 125 10.50 33.15 3.19
N LYS A 126 10.76 33.81 2.05
CA LYS A 126 9.85 34.79 1.46
C LYS A 126 8.47 34.19 1.18
N MET A 127 8.40 33.09 0.42
CA MET A 127 7.13 32.50 0.01
C MET A 127 6.28 32.07 1.21
N HIS A 128 6.87 31.35 2.17
CA HIS A 128 6.14 30.94 3.38
C HIS A 128 5.65 32.15 4.19
N LEU A 129 6.46 33.20 4.33
CA LEU A 129 6.07 34.42 5.04
C LEU A 129 4.91 35.15 4.32
N ASP A 130 4.91 35.16 2.99
CA ASP A 130 3.85 35.73 2.16
C ASP A 130 2.52 34.96 2.35
N TYR A 131 2.56 33.62 2.42
CA TYR A 131 1.37 32.83 2.79
C TYR A 131 0.91 33.14 4.22
N TYR A 132 1.83 33.08 5.19
CA TYR A 132 1.50 33.15 6.61
C TYR A 132 0.87 34.49 7.03
N ARG A 133 1.38 35.61 6.50
CA ARG A 133 0.86 36.96 6.78
C ARG A 133 -0.57 37.20 6.30
N LYS A 134 -1.06 36.38 5.37
CA LYS A 134 -2.41 36.49 4.78
C LYS A 134 -3.44 35.63 5.52
N LEU A 135 -3.02 34.81 6.47
CA LEU A 135 -3.92 34.04 7.33
C LEU A 135 -4.55 34.98 8.38
N LYS A 136 -5.87 34.86 8.59
CA LYS A 136 -6.64 35.76 9.47
C LYS A 136 -6.66 35.33 10.94
N ARG A 137 -6.04 34.21 11.27
CA ARG A 137 -5.99 33.62 12.61
C ARG A 137 -4.76 32.71 12.75
N ASP A 138 -4.52 32.25 13.97
CA ASP A 138 -3.48 31.28 14.24
C ASP A 138 -3.83 29.93 13.62
N VAL A 139 -3.02 29.49 12.67
CA VAL A 139 -3.13 28.20 11.98
C VAL A 139 -1.90 27.37 12.31
N LEU A 140 -2.09 26.09 12.63
CA LEU A 140 -0.98 25.17 12.80
C LEU A 140 -0.27 25.00 11.45
N TYR A 141 0.99 25.40 11.38
CA TYR A 141 1.74 25.50 10.13
C TYR A 141 2.87 24.48 10.09
N GLN A 142 2.93 23.67 9.04
CA GLN A 142 3.96 22.65 8.87
C GLN A 142 4.46 22.62 7.43
N THR A 143 5.69 22.16 7.23
CA THR A 143 6.37 22.18 5.93
C THR A 143 7.28 20.96 5.79
N SER A 144 7.46 20.46 4.56
CA SER A 144 8.42 19.39 4.27
C SER A 144 9.89 19.85 4.41
N CYS A 145 10.14 21.17 4.41
CA CYS A 145 11.50 21.73 4.48
C CYS A 145 11.52 23.10 5.16
N GLY A 146 12.62 23.41 5.85
CA GLY A 146 12.83 24.74 6.45
C GLY A 146 12.54 24.83 7.94
N THR A 147 12.03 23.77 8.57
CA THR A 147 11.87 23.68 10.03
C THR A 147 13.16 24.01 10.77
N GLY A 148 13.05 24.91 11.75
CA GLY A 148 14.18 25.32 12.58
C GLY A 148 15.24 26.15 11.84
N ARG A 149 14.96 26.62 10.63
CA ARG A 149 15.88 27.45 9.82
C ARG A 149 15.40 28.89 9.70
N ASN A 150 16.36 29.82 9.67
CA ASN A 150 16.21 31.22 9.24
C ASN A 150 15.03 31.97 9.85
N ILE A 151 14.01 32.31 9.06
CA ILE A 151 12.81 32.97 9.56
C ILE A 151 11.76 31.92 9.94
N LEU A 152 11.75 30.73 9.39
CA LEU A 152 10.67 29.77 9.60
C LEU A 152 10.56 29.20 11.03
N TRP A 153 11.60 29.36 11.87
CA TRP A 153 11.55 28.88 13.27
C TRP A 153 10.39 29.48 14.08
N HIS A 154 9.96 30.72 13.80
CA HIS A 154 8.85 31.36 14.52
C HIS A 154 7.48 31.03 13.93
N MET A 155 7.43 30.33 12.78
CA MET A 155 6.20 29.98 12.09
C MET A 155 5.87 28.48 12.17
N VAL A 156 6.87 27.62 12.26
CA VAL A 156 6.73 26.16 12.17
C VAL A 156 6.83 25.53 13.57
N PRO A 157 5.72 25.32 14.29
CA PRO A 157 5.73 24.80 15.66
C PRO A 157 5.98 23.29 15.77
N ARG A 158 5.77 22.53 14.69
CA ARG A 158 5.98 21.08 14.66
C ARG A 158 6.51 20.61 13.31
N SER A 159 7.26 19.52 13.32
CA SER A 159 7.87 18.94 12.12
C SER A 159 8.42 17.56 12.45
N ALA A 160 8.97 16.94 11.41
CA ALA A 160 9.40 15.56 11.24
C ALA A 160 8.45 14.83 10.31
N SER A 161 8.91 13.69 9.82
CA SER A 161 8.13 12.83 8.94
C SER A 161 8.82 11.47 8.84
N ALA A 162 8.08 10.45 9.23
CA ALA A 162 8.29 9.05 8.92
C ALA A 162 7.01 8.52 8.24
N ASP A 163 6.60 9.18 7.15
CA ASP A 163 5.39 8.87 6.39
C ASP A 163 5.40 7.41 5.92
N GLY A 164 4.38 6.66 6.32
CA GLY A 164 4.49 5.21 6.38
C GLY A 164 3.44 4.47 5.55
N HIS A 165 3.92 3.71 4.55
CA HIS A 165 3.21 2.59 3.94
C HIS A 165 4.09 1.34 3.97
N GLY A 166 3.51 0.13 3.93
CA GLY A 166 4.29 -1.12 3.98
C GLY A 166 4.88 -1.39 5.36
N ASP A 167 6.22 -1.51 5.46
CA ASP A 167 6.92 -1.69 6.75
C ASP A 167 7.04 -0.36 7.52
N ILE A 168 5.91 0.07 8.10
CA ILE A 168 5.84 1.30 8.87
C ILE A 168 6.78 1.26 10.09
N LYS A 169 6.90 0.11 10.78
CA LYS A 169 7.72 -0.01 12.00
C LYS A 169 9.19 0.18 11.68
N GLY A 170 9.70 -0.55 10.67
CA GLY A 170 11.09 -0.43 10.24
C GLY A 170 11.42 0.95 9.69
N TYR A 171 10.49 1.56 8.91
CA TYR A 171 10.70 2.91 8.37
C TYR A 171 10.72 3.98 9.48
N LEU A 172 9.83 3.89 10.47
CA LEU A 172 9.86 4.77 11.64
C LEU A 172 11.17 4.63 12.41
N ASP A 173 11.63 3.41 12.65
CA ASP A 173 12.90 3.16 13.35
C ASP A 173 14.10 3.75 12.60
N GLN A 174 14.12 3.67 11.27
CA GLN A 174 15.14 4.30 10.44
C GLN A 174 15.17 5.83 10.60
N ARG A 175 14.00 6.45 10.77
CA ARG A 175 13.83 7.91 10.90
C ARG A 175 13.93 8.40 12.35
N TRP A 176 14.00 7.48 13.32
CA TRP A 176 13.81 7.78 14.73
C TRP A 176 14.75 8.84 15.29
N ALA A 177 16.03 8.83 14.90
CA ALA A 177 17.00 9.84 15.33
C ALA A 177 16.57 11.26 14.93
N GLY A 178 15.95 11.42 13.76
CA GLY A 178 15.39 12.70 13.31
C GLY A 178 14.19 13.14 14.13
N ILE A 179 13.31 12.19 14.51
CA ILE A 179 12.16 12.45 15.39
C ILE A 179 12.63 12.97 16.76
N LEU A 180 13.59 12.27 17.39
CA LEU A 180 14.14 12.66 18.68
C LEU A 180 14.83 14.03 18.64
N GLY A 181 15.46 14.37 17.51
CA GLY A 181 16.12 15.65 17.30
C GLY A 181 15.19 16.88 17.30
N MET A 182 13.87 16.70 17.14
CA MET A 182 12.93 17.83 17.12
C MET A 182 12.91 18.61 18.44
N GLY A 183 13.03 17.89 19.56
CA GLY A 183 13.08 18.52 20.89
C GLY A 183 14.27 19.46 21.07
N HIS A 184 15.40 19.19 20.41
CA HIS A 184 16.59 20.08 20.45
C HIS A 184 16.36 21.41 19.72
N ASN A 185 15.40 21.47 18.80
CA ASN A 185 15.02 22.69 18.07
C ASN A 185 13.77 23.37 18.65
N TRP A 186 13.39 23.03 19.89
CA TRP A 186 12.17 23.51 20.57
C TRP A 186 10.90 23.32 19.72
N THR A 187 10.91 22.31 18.86
CA THR A 187 9.82 21.96 17.94
C THR A 187 9.18 20.66 18.43
N LYS A 188 7.87 20.50 18.23
CA LYS A 188 7.19 19.23 18.52
C LYS A 188 7.35 18.25 17.36
N ALA A 189 7.48 16.96 17.67
CA ALA A 189 7.48 15.92 16.64
C ALA A 189 6.07 15.71 16.10
N ASP A 190 5.90 15.85 14.79
CA ASP A 190 4.82 15.16 14.07
C ASP A 190 5.44 13.91 13.44
N VAL A 191 5.13 12.73 14.00
CA VAL A 191 5.91 11.51 13.73
C VAL A 191 5.79 11.09 12.25
N GLY A 192 4.65 11.35 11.60
CA GLY A 192 4.47 11.15 10.17
C GLY A 192 3.00 11.01 9.75
N TRP A 193 2.79 10.90 8.44
CA TRP A 193 1.53 10.58 7.79
C TRP A 193 1.41 9.06 7.57
N TYR A 194 0.43 8.43 8.22
CA TYR A 194 0.26 6.98 8.18
C TYR A 194 -0.93 6.57 7.32
N TYR A 195 -0.64 5.73 6.32
CA TYR A 195 -1.55 5.42 5.23
C TYR A 195 -2.48 4.26 5.59
N TRP A 196 -3.78 4.37 5.27
CA TRP A 196 -4.76 3.28 5.35
C TRP A 196 -4.66 2.30 4.16
N PHE A 197 -3.46 1.77 3.92
CA PHE A 197 -3.23 0.82 2.83
C PHE A 197 -3.88 -0.55 3.11
N LYS A 198 -4.10 -1.34 2.05
CA LYS A 198 -4.97 -2.54 2.05
C LYS A 198 -4.71 -3.57 3.15
N ASP A 199 -3.49 -3.64 3.68
CA ASP A 199 -3.04 -4.70 4.61
C ASP A 199 -2.42 -4.09 5.89
N VAL A 200 -2.68 -2.82 6.19
CA VAL A 200 -2.18 -2.21 7.43
C VAL A 200 -2.83 -2.88 8.65
N ARG A 201 -2.02 -3.19 9.66
CA ARG A 201 -2.47 -3.94 10.84
C ARG A 201 -2.52 -3.06 12.10
N PRO A 202 -3.38 -3.38 13.08
CA PRO A 202 -3.43 -2.66 14.35
C PRO A 202 -2.08 -2.58 15.06
N ASP A 203 -1.26 -3.63 15.07
CA ASP A 203 0.05 -3.62 15.74
C ASP A 203 1.02 -2.60 15.15
N GLN A 204 0.94 -2.34 13.83
CA GLN A 204 1.79 -1.37 13.15
C GLN A 204 1.41 0.06 13.53
N ILE A 205 0.10 0.34 13.59
CA ILE A 205 -0.39 1.65 14.02
C ILE A 205 -0.21 1.84 15.53
N GLU A 206 -0.34 0.78 16.33
CA GLU A 206 -0.11 0.85 17.78
C GLU A 206 1.34 1.19 18.11
N TYR A 207 2.29 0.59 17.37
CA TYR A 207 3.71 0.90 17.48
C TYR A 207 3.97 2.40 17.29
N VAL A 208 3.39 2.97 16.24
CA VAL A 208 3.45 4.40 15.93
C VAL A 208 2.86 5.25 17.06
N CYS A 209 1.68 4.89 17.57
CA CYS A 209 1.02 5.62 18.65
C CYS A 209 1.84 5.58 19.94
N ALA A 210 2.43 4.45 20.28
CA ALA A 210 3.33 4.30 21.41
C ALA A 210 4.56 5.22 21.28
N LYS A 211 5.17 5.30 20.08
CA LYS A 211 6.29 6.21 19.81
C LYS A 211 5.89 7.67 19.94
N ALA A 212 4.75 8.05 19.36
CA ALA A 212 4.21 9.40 19.46
C ALA A 212 3.96 9.80 20.92
N LEU A 213 3.35 8.92 21.72
CA LEU A 213 3.14 9.14 23.15
C LEU A 213 4.47 9.31 23.91
N GLY A 214 5.49 8.50 23.60
CA GLY A 214 6.82 8.61 24.22
C GLY A 214 7.46 9.98 24.00
N VAL A 215 7.37 10.54 22.79
CA VAL A 215 7.94 11.86 22.48
C VAL A 215 7.00 13.03 22.75
N ASP A 216 5.76 12.78 23.23
CA ASP A 216 4.67 13.77 23.23
C ASP A 216 4.56 14.48 21.87
N GLY A 217 4.53 13.65 20.82
CA GLY A 217 4.35 14.05 19.44
C GLY A 217 2.95 13.70 18.93
N THR A 218 2.67 14.10 17.70
CA THR A 218 1.42 13.81 17.00
C THR A 218 1.63 12.82 15.86
N ILE A 219 0.53 12.31 15.33
CA ILE A 219 0.51 11.55 14.07
C ILE A 219 -0.53 12.16 13.14
N SER A 220 -0.31 12.01 11.84
CA SER A 220 -1.27 12.37 10.79
C SER A 220 -1.78 11.11 10.11
N LEU A 221 -3.06 11.09 9.72
CA LEU A 221 -3.70 9.92 9.09
C LEU A 221 -3.99 10.24 7.62
N GLU A 222 -3.48 9.41 6.71
CA GLU A 222 -3.82 9.50 5.28
C GLU A 222 -4.81 8.38 4.92
N THR A 223 -6.08 8.75 4.71
CA THR A 223 -7.16 7.79 4.49
C THR A 223 -8.29 8.36 3.61
N SER A 224 -9.20 7.47 3.19
CA SER A 224 -10.43 7.80 2.47
C SER A 224 -11.57 6.92 2.98
N ARG A 225 -12.83 7.28 2.70
CA ARG A 225 -13.98 6.43 3.07
C ARG A 225 -13.84 5.02 2.50
N GLU A 226 -13.41 4.91 1.25
CA GLU A 226 -13.17 3.62 0.59
C GLU A 226 -12.09 2.80 1.32
N ALA A 227 -10.97 3.43 1.70
CA ALA A 227 -9.90 2.75 2.41
C ALA A 227 -10.35 2.26 3.80
N MET A 228 -11.12 3.10 4.51
CA MET A 228 -11.71 2.77 5.81
C MET A 228 -12.73 1.63 5.73
N ASP A 229 -13.58 1.60 4.70
CA ASP A 229 -14.60 0.56 4.50
C ASP A 229 -13.98 -0.78 4.06
N ARG A 230 -12.84 -0.72 3.36
CA ARG A 230 -12.13 -1.91 2.88
C ARG A 230 -11.52 -2.72 4.03
N LEU A 231 -10.89 -2.04 4.99
CA LEU A 231 -10.16 -2.65 6.10
C LEU A 231 -11.11 -3.08 7.23
N THR A 232 -11.01 -4.36 7.61
CA THR A 232 -11.87 -4.94 8.65
C THR A 232 -11.71 -4.25 10.01
N GLN A 233 -10.49 -3.89 10.37
CA GLN A 233 -10.13 -3.41 11.72
C GLN A 233 -10.04 -1.88 11.81
N THR A 234 -10.63 -1.13 10.88
CA THR A 234 -10.58 0.34 10.88
C THR A 234 -11.08 0.93 12.20
N ARG A 235 -12.29 0.55 12.66
CA ARG A 235 -12.82 1.05 13.94
C ARG A 235 -11.88 0.76 15.11
N GLN A 236 -11.30 -0.44 15.16
CA GLN A 236 -10.33 -0.83 16.20
C GLN A 236 -9.13 0.11 16.22
N MET A 237 -8.55 0.41 15.06
CA MET A 237 -7.38 1.30 14.96
C MET A 237 -7.73 2.73 15.38
N PHE A 238 -8.92 3.25 15.03
CA PHE A 238 -9.36 4.58 15.46
C PHE A 238 -9.62 4.64 16.97
N GLU A 239 -10.28 3.64 17.55
CA GLU A 239 -10.47 3.56 19.00
C GLU A 239 -9.14 3.46 19.74
N MET A 240 -8.18 2.72 19.18
CA MET A 240 -6.82 2.64 19.70
C MET A 240 -6.10 3.99 19.65
N ILE A 241 -6.10 4.67 18.50
CA ILE A 241 -5.52 6.02 18.37
C ILE A 241 -6.14 6.96 19.40
N ALA A 242 -7.46 6.91 19.58
CA ALA A 242 -8.16 7.73 20.57
C ALA A 242 -7.64 7.47 21.99
N ARG A 243 -7.44 6.20 22.40
CA ARG A 243 -6.86 5.86 23.72
C ARG A 243 -5.47 6.45 23.92
N TYR A 244 -4.59 6.32 22.93
CA TYR A 244 -3.24 6.88 23.02
C TYR A 244 -3.25 8.42 23.07
N GLU A 245 -4.12 9.07 22.28
CA GLU A 245 -4.25 10.53 22.29
C GLU A 245 -4.88 11.05 23.59
N GLU A 246 -5.83 10.33 24.19
CA GLU A 246 -6.36 10.62 25.52
C GLU A 246 -5.24 10.59 26.57
N CYS A 247 -4.43 9.52 26.60
CA CYS A 247 -3.28 9.41 27.49
C CYS A 247 -2.26 10.52 27.29
N ARG A 248 -1.97 10.87 26.03
CA ARG A 248 -1.02 11.93 25.67
C ARG A 248 -1.52 13.29 26.16
N ARG A 249 -2.76 13.65 25.85
CA ARG A 249 -3.35 14.95 26.24
C ARG A 249 -3.49 15.10 27.75
N ALA A 250 -3.74 14.00 28.47
CA ALA A 250 -3.86 14.00 29.91
C ALA A 250 -2.51 13.84 30.64
N ASN A 251 -1.38 13.67 29.93
CA ASN A 251 -0.06 13.40 30.51
C ASN A 251 -0.08 12.26 31.55
N VAL A 252 -0.75 11.15 31.22
CA VAL A 252 -0.96 10.02 32.15
C VAL A 252 0.36 9.38 32.60
N PHE A 253 1.35 9.29 31.71
CA PHE A 253 2.60 8.56 31.95
C PHE A 253 3.79 9.48 32.25
N GLY A 254 4.57 9.10 33.26
CA GLY A 254 5.81 9.76 33.67
C GLY A 254 6.93 9.67 32.63
N ALA A 255 8.04 10.36 32.91
CA ALA A 255 9.20 10.43 32.02
C ALA A 255 9.88 9.07 31.81
N ASP A 256 9.89 8.23 32.83
CA ASP A 256 10.38 6.85 32.85
C ASP A 256 9.63 5.94 31.84
N ILE A 257 8.30 5.92 31.91
CA ILE A 257 7.46 5.15 30.99
C ILE A 257 7.57 5.72 29.58
N ARG A 258 7.56 7.04 29.44
CA ARG A 258 7.73 7.69 28.13
C ARG A 258 9.09 7.38 27.50
N GLU A 259 10.14 7.22 28.29
CA GLU A 259 11.45 6.79 27.77
C GLU A 259 11.41 5.34 27.28
N LYS A 260 10.77 4.43 28.03
CA LYS A 260 10.55 3.04 27.59
C LYS A 260 9.81 3.00 26.24
N LEU A 261 8.77 3.82 26.08
CA LEU A 261 8.00 3.93 24.84
C LEU A 261 8.85 4.35 23.63
N ARG A 262 9.97 5.06 23.84
CA ARG A 262 10.88 5.51 22.77
C ARG A 262 11.84 4.42 22.27
N GLU A 263 11.95 3.28 22.95
CA GLU A 263 12.88 2.22 22.58
C GLU A 263 12.52 1.61 21.20
N PRO A 264 13.38 1.70 20.18
CA PRO A 264 13.10 1.09 18.87
C PRO A 264 12.85 -0.41 18.96
N LYS A 265 12.05 -0.95 18.03
CA LYS A 265 11.70 -2.38 17.93
C LYS A 265 11.00 -2.96 19.16
N LYS A 266 10.44 -2.11 20.02
CA LYS A 266 9.63 -2.53 21.16
C LYS A 266 8.17 -2.12 20.97
N ASP A 267 7.30 -3.13 20.97
CA ASP A 267 5.86 -2.99 20.90
C ASP A 267 5.22 -2.88 22.28
N PHE A 268 4.07 -2.22 22.31
CA PHE A 268 3.29 -1.98 23.51
C PHE A 268 1.81 -2.18 23.20
N ARG A 269 1.04 -2.49 24.24
CA ARG A 269 -0.42 -2.41 24.20
C ARG A 269 -0.93 -1.49 25.29
N LEU A 270 -1.79 -0.54 24.90
CA LEU A 270 -2.47 0.37 25.83
C LEU A 270 -3.95 0.01 25.88
N PHE A 271 -4.40 -0.28 27.09
CA PHE A 271 -5.80 -0.58 27.36
C PHE A 271 -6.23 0.07 28.67
N ARG A 272 -7.53 0.00 28.93
CA ARG A 272 -8.13 0.46 30.16
C ARG A 272 -8.61 -0.74 30.98
N ASP A 273 -8.26 -0.77 32.25
CA ASP A 273 -8.77 -1.75 33.22
C ASP A 273 -9.54 -1.05 34.35
N ASP A 274 -9.90 -1.80 35.39
CA ASP A 274 -10.65 -1.30 36.55
C ASP A 274 -9.89 -0.21 37.35
N THR A 275 -8.57 -0.12 37.20
CA THR A 275 -7.70 0.82 37.94
C THR A 275 -7.32 2.05 37.13
N GLY A 276 -7.55 2.04 35.81
CA GLY A 276 -7.25 3.16 34.92
C GLY A 276 -6.57 2.71 33.64
N TRP A 277 -5.57 3.47 33.19
CA TRP A 277 -4.78 3.15 32.02
C TRP A 277 -3.68 2.15 32.38
N ALA A 278 -3.61 1.06 31.62
CA ALA A 278 -2.60 0.02 31.78
C ALA A 278 -1.80 -0.16 30.49
N LEU A 279 -0.49 -0.30 30.65
CA LEU A 279 0.45 -0.47 29.54
C LEU A 279 1.17 -1.81 29.70
N SER A 280 1.19 -2.59 28.62
CA SER A 280 1.90 -3.87 28.56
C SER A 280 2.96 -3.86 27.47
N ARG A 281 4.07 -4.57 27.69
CA ARG A 281 4.95 -4.99 26.59
C ARG A 281 4.20 -5.99 25.73
N ALA A 282 4.45 -5.95 24.42
CA ALA A 282 3.95 -6.93 23.48
C ALA A 282 5.10 -7.51 22.64
N VAL A 283 5.03 -8.81 22.35
CA VAL A 283 5.93 -9.48 21.40
C VAL A 283 5.07 -10.28 20.42
N TYR A 284 5.07 -9.84 19.16
CA TYR A 284 4.24 -10.41 18.11
C TYR A 284 4.96 -11.53 17.36
N GLU A 285 4.21 -12.59 17.06
CA GLU A 285 4.57 -13.56 16.03
C GLU A 285 4.32 -12.95 14.64
N GLU A 286 4.84 -13.59 13.59
CA GLU A 286 4.44 -13.22 12.23
C GLU A 286 2.99 -13.64 11.95
N PRO A 287 2.16 -12.79 11.29
CA PRO A 287 0.81 -13.17 10.90
C PRO A 287 0.83 -14.40 10.01
N ARG A 288 0.00 -15.39 10.34
CA ARG A 288 -0.13 -16.62 9.55
C ARG A 288 -1.51 -16.71 8.92
N LEU A 289 -1.54 -17.06 7.64
CA LEU A 289 -2.79 -17.46 6.99
C LEU A 289 -3.06 -18.94 7.33
N VAL A 290 -4.24 -19.21 7.85
CA VAL A 290 -4.75 -20.54 8.13
C VAL A 290 -5.84 -20.86 7.12
N ASP A 291 -5.49 -21.63 6.10
CA ASP A 291 -6.43 -22.14 5.10
C ASP A 291 -6.96 -23.53 5.46
N GLN A 292 -6.23 -24.27 6.30
CA GLN A 292 -6.58 -25.62 6.74
C GLN A 292 -6.27 -25.80 8.23
N LEU A 293 -6.98 -26.74 8.87
CA LEU A 293 -6.72 -27.19 10.24
C LEU A 293 -5.98 -28.53 10.20
N ASP A 294 -4.74 -28.50 9.72
CA ASP A 294 -3.92 -29.66 9.35
C ASP A 294 -2.90 -30.06 10.42
N GLY A 295 -2.76 -29.29 11.51
CA GLY A 295 -1.73 -29.49 12.53
C GLY A 295 -0.42 -28.79 12.21
N GLU A 296 -0.31 -28.12 11.06
CA GLU A 296 0.87 -27.38 10.62
C GLU A 296 0.56 -25.89 10.54
N GLN A 297 -0.42 -25.50 9.71
CA GLN A 297 -0.83 -24.10 9.53
C GLN A 297 -1.44 -23.54 10.81
N ASN A 298 -2.22 -24.34 11.54
CA ASN A 298 -2.98 -23.90 12.70
C ASN A 298 -2.29 -24.20 14.05
N VAL A 299 -0.99 -24.52 14.06
CA VAL A 299 -0.23 -24.83 15.28
C VAL A 299 1.05 -23.98 15.38
N TRP A 300 1.28 -23.37 16.54
CA TRP A 300 2.47 -22.57 16.84
C TRP A 300 3.21 -23.14 18.04
N THR A 301 4.54 -23.00 18.01
CA THR A 301 5.40 -23.16 19.19
C THR A 301 5.88 -21.78 19.60
N ILE A 302 5.35 -21.26 20.71
CA ILE A 302 5.70 -19.94 21.24
C ILE A 302 6.53 -20.12 22.50
N THR A 303 7.70 -19.49 22.55
CA THR A 303 8.56 -19.52 23.74
C THR A 303 8.36 -18.25 24.56
N ASN A 304 7.87 -18.42 25.79
CA ASN A 304 7.85 -17.36 26.79
C ASN A 304 9.23 -17.28 27.45
N THR A 305 9.94 -16.17 27.20
CA THR A 305 11.27 -15.91 27.75
C THR A 305 11.25 -15.30 29.16
N GLN A 306 10.07 -14.95 29.67
CA GLN A 306 9.91 -14.43 31.03
C GLN A 306 9.97 -15.55 32.06
N GLN A 307 10.38 -15.22 33.28
CA GLN A 307 10.42 -16.16 34.41
C GLN A 307 9.03 -16.43 35.01
N PHE A 308 8.01 -15.71 34.55
CA PHE A 308 6.63 -15.79 35.02
C PHE A 308 5.66 -16.02 33.84
N PRO A 309 4.43 -16.50 34.11
CA PRO A 309 3.42 -16.67 33.07
C PRO A 309 3.02 -15.34 32.43
N VAL A 310 2.84 -15.34 31.10
CA VAL A 310 2.42 -14.14 30.34
C VAL A 310 1.12 -14.40 29.60
N GLN A 311 0.34 -13.35 29.32
CA GLN A 311 -0.92 -13.48 28.60
C GLN A 311 -0.67 -13.70 27.10
N LEU A 312 -1.50 -14.53 26.47
CA LEU A 312 -1.56 -14.67 25.02
C LEU A 312 -2.69 -13.80 24.49
N GLY A 313 -2.35 -12.81 23.66
CA GLY A 313 -3.29 -12.07 22.85
C GLY A 313 -3.40 -12.64 21.43
N ALA A 314 -4.49 -12.29 20.75
CA ALA A 314 -4.74 -12.72 19.38
C ALA A 314 -5.50 -11.66 18.57
N GLU A 315 -5.17 -11.53 17.29
CA GLU A 315 -5.98 -10.87 16.26
C GLU A 315 -6.33 -11.94 15.21
N ILE A 316 -7.62 -12.20 15.01
CA ILE A 316 -8.13 -13.22 14.08
C ILE A 316 -9.01 -12.51 13.06
N VAL A 317 -8.59 -12.48 11.80
CA VAL A 317 -9.31 -11.81 10.72
C VAL A 317 -9.80 -12.85 9.73
N ARG A 318 -11.12 -12.95 9.52
CA ARG A 318 -11.67 -13.75 8.44
C ARG A 318 -11.68 -12.93 7.16
N GLY A 319 -10.96 -13.41 6.15
CA GLY A 319 -10.88 -12.79 4.85
C GLY A 319 -12.22 -12.81 4.11
N LYS A 320 -12.21 -12.27 2.89
CA LYS A 320 -13.42 -12.04 2.08
C LYS A 320 -13.54 -13.06 0.95
N ARG A 321 -12.76 -14.14 0.94
CA ARG A 321 -12.83 -15.17 -0.10
C ARG A 321 -14.26 -15.71 -0.20
N HIS A 322 -14.76 -15.76 -1.43
CA HIS A 322 -16.16 -16.11 -1.69
C HIS A 322 -16.42 -17.61 -1.62
N VAL A 323 -15.42 -18.45 -1.85
CA VAL A 323 -15.57 -19.90 -1.96
C VAL A 323 -14.45 -20.57 -1.16
N GLY A 324 -14.77 -21.59 -0.38
CA GLY A 324 -13.78 -22.37 0.37
C GLY A 324 -13.03 -23.35 -0.54
N THR A 325 -11.97 -23.96 -0.02
CA THR A 325 -11.19 -24.96 -0.77
C THR A 325 -12.02 -26.20 -1.15
N ALA A 326 -13.00 -26.57 -0.32
CA ALA A 326 -13.88 -27.72 -0.59
C ALA A 326 -14.78 -27.45 -1.80
N GLU A 327 -15.47 -26.31 -1.83
CA GLU A 327 -16.35 -25.92 -2.94
C GLU A 327 -15.56 -25.60 -4.22
N TYR A 328 -14.33 -25.08 -4.08
CA TYR A 328 -13.40 -24.92 -5.20
C TYR A 328 -13.04 -26.27 -5.86
N ASN A 329 -12.98 -27.34 -5.07
CA ASN A 329 -12.67 -28.69 -5.55
C ASN A 329 -13.93 -29.48 -5.98
N ASP A 330 -15.11 -28.88 -5.95
CA ASP A 330 -16.37 -29.54 -6.32
C ASP A 330 -16.37 -29.97 -7.80
N THR A 331 -17.03 -31.09 -8.10
CA THR A 331 -17.10 -31.66 -9.46
C THR A 331 -17.90 -30.80 -10.45
N GLN A 332 -18.68 -29.83 -9.96
CA GLN A 332 -19.40 -28.85 -10.77
C GLN A 332 -18.51 -27.69 -11.26
N THR A 333 -17.29 -27.57 -10.72
CA THR A 333 -16.31 -26.60 -11.22
C THR A 333 -15.71 -27.04 -12.55
N LEU A 334 -15.33 -26.09 -13.40
CA LEU A 334 -14.68 -26.38 -14.68
C LEU A 334 -13.24 -25.89 -14.65
N THR A 335 -12.27 -26.82 -14.66
CA THR A 335 -10.87 -26.49 -14.91
C THR A 335 -10.69 -26.03 -16.35
N ILE A 336 -10.18 -24.82 -16.54
CA ILE A 336 -9.89 -24.23 -17.85
C ILE A 336 -8.39 -24.13 -18.14
N GLU A 337 -7.56 -24.24 -17.10
CA GLU A 337 -6.10 -24.29 -17.20
C GLU A 337 -5.55 -25.10 -16.03
N ASP A 338 -4.79 -26.16 -16.33
CA ASP A 338 -4.19 -27.06 -15.35
C ASP A 338 -2.67 -26.88 -15.21
N PHE A 339 -2.06 -26.06 -16.07
CA PHE A 339 -0.62 -25.85 -16.17
C PHE A 339 0.20 -27.14 -16.36
N ASN A 340 -0.33 -28.12 -17.09
CA ASN A 340 0.41 -29.33 -17.45
C ASN A 340 1.44 -29.10 -18.57
N THR A 341 1.34 -27.99 -19.31
CA THR A 341 2.28 -27.65 -20.39
C THR A 341 2.43 -26.14 -20.57
N ALA A 342 3.67 -25.70 -20.81
CA ALA A 342 3.97 -24.30 -21.11
C ALA A 342 3.82 -23.96 -22.61
N VAL A 343 3.64 -24.96 -23.48
CA VAL A 343 3.56 -24.76 -24.95
C VAL A 343 2.47 -23.75 -25.35
N PRO A 344 1.25 -23.79 -24.80
CA PRO A 344 0.19 -22.85 -25.16
C PRO A 344 0.49 -21.38 -24.82
N TYR A 345 1.50 -21.10 -23.99
CA TYR A 345 1.89 -19.75 -23.58
C TYR A 345 2.91 -19.09 -24.51
N ARG A 346 3.46 -19.83 -25.48
CA ARG A 346 4.41 -19.25 -26.46
C ARG A 346 3.66 -18.47 -27.53
N MET A 347 4.23 -17.33 -27.95
CA MET A 347 3.69 -16.51 -29.04
C MET A 347 3.83 -17.23 -30.39
N GLY A 348 2.89 -17.00 -31.29
CA GLY A 348 2.93 -17.52 -32.67
C GLY A 348 1.60 -17.32 -33.39
N GLU A 349 1.47 -17.82 -34.62
CA GLU A 349 0.24 -17.67 -35.42
C GLU A 349 -1.02 -18.18 -34.70
N GLY A 350 -0.87 -19.20 -33.84
CA GLY A 350 -1.96 -19.75 -33.02
C GLY A 350 -2.25 -18.97 -31.73
N ASN A 351 -1.35 -18.09 -31.27
CA ASN A 351 -1.43 -17.44 -29.97
C ASN A 351 -0.80 -16.03 -29.99
N GLU A 352 -1.57 -15.05 -30.45
CA GLU A 352 -1.18 -13.63 -30.53
C GLU A 352 -1.54 -12.85 -29.24
N PHE A 353 -1.28 -13.40 -28.05
CA PHE A 353 -1.69 -12.76 -26.80
C PHE A 353 -0.97 -11.43 -26.54
N GLU A 354 0.18 -11.21 -27.17
CA GLU A 354 0.99 -10.03 -26.97
C GLU A 354 0.26 -8.75 -27.36
N LYS A 355 -0.70 -8.79 -28.29
CA LYS A 355 -1.54 -7.63 -28.63
C LYS A 355 -2.37 -7.12 -27.45
N PHE A 356 -2.64 -7.99 -26.47
CA PHE A 356 -3.44 -7.68 -25.29
C PHE A 356 -2.63 -7.21 -24.08
N VAL A 357 -1.32 -7.40 -24.09
CA VAL A 357 -0.42 -6.88 -23.06
C VAL A 357 0.04 -5.48 -23.46
N VAL A 358 -0.56 -4.47 -22.82
CA VAL A 358 -0.35 -3.05 -23.14
C VAL A 358 0.37 -2.36 -21.98
N GLY A 359 1.44 -1.64 -22.30
CA GLY A 359 2.17 -0.82 -21.34
C GLY A 359 3.20 0.07 -22.05
N GLY A 360 3.64 1.14 -21.38
CA GLY A 360 4.67 2.03 -21.91
C GLY A 360 6.02 1.34 -22.05
N GLN A 361 6.81 1.73 -23.06
CA GLN A 361 8.14 1.16 -23.35
C GLN A 361 8.12 -0.36 -23.64
N LYS A 362 7.05 -0.86 -24.26
CA LYS A 362 6.92 -2.26 -24.63
C LYS A 362 8.03 -2.72 -25.58
N VAL A 363 8.60 -3.88 -25.31
CA VAL A 363 9.52 -4.64 -26.16
C VAL A 363 8.99 -6.07 -26.26
N LEU A 364 9.10 -6.68 -27.45
CA LEU A 364 8.79 -8.10 -27.63
C LEU A 364 10.08 -8.92 -27.52
N THR A 365 10.05 -9.96 -26.69
CA THR A 365 11.13 -10.94 -26.52
C THR A 365 10.63 -12.32 -26.94
N PRO A 366 11.49 -13.33 -27.17
CA PRO A 366 11.05 -14.69 -27.45
C PRO A 366 10.11 -15.27 -26.37
N GLU A 367 10.28 -14.85 -25.12
CA GLU A 367 9.42 -15.29 -24.02
C GLU A 367 8.15 -14.46 -23.85
N GLY A 368 7.96 -13.34 -24.56
CA GLY A 368 6.74 -12.53 -24.51
C GLY A 368 6.97 -11.01 -24.43
N PRO A 369 5.87 -10.23 -24.29
CA PRO A 369 5.91 -8.78 -24.14
C PRO A 369 6.37 -8.33 -22.75
N VAL A 370 7.35 -7.42 -22.72
CA VAL A 370 7.92 -6.84 -21.48
C VAL A 370 8.09 -5.33 -21.60
N ARG A 371 8.27 -4.65 -20.47
CA ARG A 371 8.82 -3.28 -20.45
C ARG A 371 10.31 -3.31 -20.76
N LYS A 372 10.83 -2.31 -21.48
CA LYS A 372 12.27 -2.11 -21.67
C LYS A 372 13.03 -2.16 -20.34
N GLY A 373 14.03 -3.04 -20.24
CA GLY A 373 14.81 -3.28 -19.02
C GLY A 373 14.26 -4.41 -18.13
N VAL A 374 13.18 -5.08 -18.55
CA VAL A 374 12.63 -6.27 -17.90
C VAL A 374 12.90 -7.51 -18.74
N SER A 375 13.36 -8.58 -18.11
CA SER A 375 13.39 -9.93 -18.68
C SER A 375 12.35 -10.81 -17.97
N GLN A 376 11.88 -11.85 -18.66
CA GLN A 376 10.91 -12.80 -18.10
C GLN A 376 11.24 -14.24 -18.54
N ALA A 377 10.77 -15.21 -17.76
CA ALA A 377 10.80 -16.62 -18.12
C ALA A 377 9.61 -17.35 -17.49
N PHE A 378 9.10 -18.39 -18.15
CA PHE A 378 8.07 -19.26 -17.61
C PHE A 378 8.34 -20.73 -17.96
N GLU A 379 8.04 -21.62 -17.03
CA GLU A 379 8.26 -23.06 -17.18
C GLU A 379 7.28 -23.88 -16.34
N ILE A 380 7.08 -25.15 -16.71
CA ILE A 380 6.35 -26.09 -15.86
C ILE A 380 7.32 -26.75 -14.90
N THR A 381 6.93 -26.87 -13.63
CA THR A 381 7.67 -27.62 -12.62
C THR A 381 6.78 -28.66 -11.95
N THR A 382 7.40 -29.76 -11.54
CA THR A 382 6.78 -30.77 -10.67
C THR A 382 7.05 -30.55 -9.19
N THR A 383 7.90 -29.57 -8.87
CA THR A 383 8.26 -29.25 -7.49
C THR A 383 7.26 -28.27 -6.91
N ASN A 384 6.70 -28.60 -5.75
CA ASN A 384 5.78 -27.71 -5.00
C ASN A 384 4.51 -27.34 -5.80
N ALA A 385 4.02 -28.21 -6.68
CA ALA A 385 2.71 -28.08 -7.29
C ALA A 385 1.61 -28.11 -6.21
N LYS A 386 0.55 -27.31 -6.39
CA LYS A 386 -0.54 -27.22 -5.42
C LYS A 386 -1.63 -28.25 -5.68
N VAL A 387 -1.98 -28.46 -6.95
CA VAL A 387 -3.00 -29.39 -7.40
C VAL A 387 -2.41 -30.29 -8.48
N GLY A 388 -2.47 -31.60 -8.27
CA GLY A 388 -1.86 -32.55 -9.20
C GLY A 388 -0.33 -32.52 -9.16
N ALA A 389 0.30 -32.79 -10.31
CA ALA A 389 1.74 -33.02 -10.40
C ALA A 389 2.53 -31.82 -10.94
N ASN A 390 1.89 -30.82 -11.53
CA ASN A 390 2.53 -29.75 -12.29
C ASN A 390 1.97 -28.40 -11.89
N CYS A 391 2.78 -27.35 -12.03
CA CYS A 391 2.34 -25.96 -11.96
C CYS A 391 3.24 -25.07 -12.81
N LEU A 392 2.77 -23.87 -13.18
CA LEU A 392 3.55 -22.91 -13.94
C LEU A 392 4.35 -22.02 -13.01
N VAL A 393 5.67 -21.95 -13.20
CA VAL A 393 6.54 -20.93 -12.60
C VAL A 393 6.64 -19.76 -13.57
N TYR A 394 6.42 -18.54 -13.09
CA TYR A 394 6.60 -17.31 -13.86
C TYR A 394 7.54 -16.37 -13.12
N THR A 395 8.63 -16.00 -13.76
CA THR A 395 9.66 -15.11 -13.21
C THR A 395 9.84 -13.86 -14.07
N ALA A 396 10.18 -12.75 -13.42
CA ALA A 396 10.61 -11.54 -14.10
C ALA A 396 11.70 -10.83 -13.31
N THR A 397 12.66 -10.24 -14.02
CA THR A 397 13.73 -9.42 -13.45
C THR A 397 13.69 -8.04 -14.08
N ASN A 398 13.62 -7.00 -13.25
CA ASN A 398 13.62 -5.61 -13.70
C ASN A 398 14.98 -4.96 -13.42
N GLU A 399 15.84 -4.86 -14.42
CA GLU A 399 17.11 -4.13 -14.33
C GLU A 399 16.95 -2.62 -14.58
N GLY A 400 15.73 -2.20 -14.95
CA GLY A 400 15.38 -0.82 -15.29
C GLY A 400 14.94 0.03 -14.09
N THR A 401 13.97 0.90 -14.35
CA THR A 401 13.37 1.81 -13.35
C THR A 401 12.09 1.20 -12.76
N ASN A 402 11.58 1.77 -11.67
CA ASN A 402 10.34 1.32 -11.03
C ASN A 402 9.16 1.24 -12.01
N GLY A 403 8.25 0.31 -11.73
CA GLY A 403 7.07 0.04 -12.56
C GLY A 403 7.37 -0.87 -13.75
N GLY A 404 8.31 -1.82 -13.58
CA GLY A 404 8.53 -2.86 -14.56
C GLY A 404 7.26 -3.71 -14.73
N TRP A 405 7.05 -4.23 -15.94
CA TRP A 405 5.92 -5.11 -16.23
C TRP A 405 6.28 -6.12 -17.31
N SER A 406 5.59 -7.24 -17.31
CA SER A 406 5.81 -8.38 -18.20
C SER A 406 4.51 -9.16 -18.36
N GLY A 407 4.33 -9.91 -19.46
CA GLY A 407 3.10 -10.70 -19.66
C GLY A 407 3.29 -12.01 -20.41
N ILE A 408 2.47 -12.99 -20.04
CA ILE A 408 2.31 -14.28 -20.72
C ILE A 408 0.81 -14.54 -20.93
N GLY A 409 0.45 -15.33 -21.93
CA GLY A 409 -0.95 -15.66 -22.16
C GLY A 409 -1.09 -16.82 -23.14
N ARG A 410 -2.25 -17.46 -23.09
CA ARG A 410 -2.59 -18.53 -24.03
C ARG A 410 -3.94 -18.30 -24.65
N ARG A 411 -4.09 -18.81 -25.87
CA ARG A 411 -5.37 -18.96 -26.56
C ARG A 411 -5.99 -20.32 -26.21
N PHE A 412 -7.30 -20.36 -26.04
CA PHE A 412 -8.02 -21.62 -25.97
C PHE A 412 -8.15 -22.23 -27.37
N ALA A 413 -8.20 -23.57 -27.46
CA ALA A 413 -8.33 -24.27 -28.74
C ALA A 413 -9.63 -23.88 -29.49
N SER A 414 -10.68 -23.56 -28.73
CA SER A 414 -11.89 -22.90 -29.21
C SER A 414 -12.41 -21.94 -28.13
N PRO A 415 -13.13 -20.87 -28.50
CA PRO A 415 -13.70 -19.96 -27.51
C PRO A 415 -14.62 -20.70 -26.53
N LEU A 416 -14.42 -20.47 -25.23
CA LEU A 416 -15.18 -21.07 -24.15
C LEU A 416 -16.48 -20.29 -23.89
N ASN A 417 -17.58 -21.01 -23.69
CA ASN A 417 -18.81 -20.45 -23.16
C ASN A 417 -18.83 -20.58 -21.63
N LEU A 418 -18.61 -19.45 -20.95
CA LEU A 418 -18.51 -19.35 -19.50
C LEU A 418 -19.72 -18.65 -18.87
N THR A 419 -20.83 -18.50 -19.62
CA THR A 419 -22.04 -17.78 -19.15
C THR A 419 -22.72 -18.43 -17.95
N ALA A 420 -22.49 -19.71 -17.71
CA ALA A 420 -23.07 -20.46 -16.59
C ALA A 420 -22.34 -20.25 -15.25
N TYR A 421 -21.22 -19.54 -15.23
CA TYR A 421 -20.37 -19.42 -14.04
C TYR A 421 -20.50 -18.04 -13.38
N ALA A 422 -20.43 -18.01 -12.06
CA ALA A 422 -20.49 -16.78 -11.26
C ALA A 422 -19.10 -16.20 -10.95
N GLY A 423 -18.05 -17.04 -10.99
CA GLY A 423 -16.70 -16.63 -10.66
C GLY A 423 -15.62 -17.48 -11.29
N VAL A 424 -14.38 -17.12 -10.99
CA VAL A 424 -13.15 -17.83 -11.36
C VAL A 424 -12.26 -17.93 -10.13
N GLY A 425 -11.60 -19.06 -9.93
CA GLY A 425 -10.61 -19.28 -8.89
C GLY A 425 -9.29 -19.77 -9.48
N LEU A 426 -8.20 -19.47 -8.78
CA LEU A 426 -6.88 -20.00 -9.09
C LEU A 426 -5.97 -19.98 -7.86
N TRP A 427 -4.98 -20.86 -7.84
CA TRP A 427 -3.92 -20.84 -6.85
C TRP A 427 -2.76 -19.97 -7.32
N ILE A 428 -2.25 -19.14 -6.42
CA ILE A 428 -1.04 -18.34 -6.65
C ILE A 428 -0.07 -18.59 -5.50
N HIS A 429 1.16 -19.00 -5.83
CA HIS A 429 2.28 -19.01 -4.90
C HIS A 429 3.01 -17.69 -5.00
N GLY A 430 3.03 -16.93 -3.91
CA GLY A 430 3.78 -15.67 -3.84
C GLY A 430 5.19 -15.86 -3.28
N ASP A 431 6.04 -14.85 -3.47
CA ASP A 431 7.39 -14.73 -2.90
C ASP A 431 7.55 -13.47 -2.02
N ALA A 432 6.44 -12.78 -1.75
CA ALA A 432 6.33 -11.55 -0.98
C ALA A 432 7.14 -10.34 -1.52
N GLN A 433 7.42 -10.27 -2.83
CA GLN A 433 8.16 -9.14 -3.43
C GLN A 433 7.29 -7.91 -3.81
N ALA A 434 5.99 -7.95 -3.48
CA ALA A 434 5.03 -6.84 -3.59
C ALA A 434 4.70 -6.36 -5.02
N GLU A 435 5.07 -7.11 -6.04
CA GLU A 435 4.54 -6.96 -7.39
C GLU A 435 3.04 -7.29 -7.46
N SER A 436 2.39 -6.89 -8.55
CA SER A 436 0.98 -7.19 -8.78
C SER A 436 0.81 -8.20 -9.91
N VAL A 437 0.14 -9.32 -9.64
CA VAL A 437 -0.38 -10.21 -10.68
C VAL A 437 -1.67 -9.63 -11.24
N ARG A 438 -1.71 -9.36 -12.54
CA ARG A 438 -2.96 -9.11 -13.27
C ARG A 438 -3.37 -10.40 -13.99
N PHE A 439 -4.54 -10.91 -13.64
CA PHE A 439 -5.22 -12.01 -14.32
C PHE A 439 -6.30 -11.44 -15.23
N GLN A 440 -6.34 -11.84 -16.51
CA GLN A 440 -7.24 -11.26 -17.50
C GLN A 440 -7.78 -12.32 -18.48
N PHE A 441 -9.07 -12.23 -18.79
CA PHE A 441 -9.67 -12.88 -19.95
C PHE A 441 -9.82 -11.92 -21.12
N ARG A 442 -9.78 -12.47 -22.34
CA ARG A 442 -10.17 -11.78 -23.58
C ARG A 442 -11.24 -12.56 -24.31
N ASP A 443 -12.21 -11.86 -24.87
CA ASP A 443 -13.16 -12.46 -25.81
C ASP A 443 -12.70 -12.28 -27.26
N VAL A 444 -13.42 -12.91 -28.19
CA VAL A 444 -13.12 -12.86 -29.65
C VAL A 444 -13.14 -11.45 -30.25
N ALA A 445 -13.76 -10.48 -29.58
CA ALA A 445 -13.76 -9.07 -30.00
C ALA A 445 -12.60 -8.27 -29.37
N GLY A 446 -11.74 -8.92 -28.58
CA GLY A 446 -10.62 -8.31 -27.87
C GLY A 446 -11.01 -7.54 -26.61
N ARG A 447 -12.28 -7.58 -26.18
CA ARG A 447 -12.73 -6.97 -24.92
C ARG A 447 -12.15 -7.77 -23.75
N HIS A 448 -12.11 -7.17 -22.56
CA HIS A 448 -11.45 -7.79 -21.41
C HIS A 448 -12.26 -7.76 -20.12
N ALA A 449 -12.00 -8.76 -19.29
CA ALA A 449 -12.33 -8.79 -17.87
C ALA A 449 -11.02 -9.10 -17.12
N ASN A 450 -10.68 -8.33 -16.09
CA ASN A 450 -9.43 -8.55 -15.37
C ASN A 450 -9.55 -8.30 -13.87
N TRP A 451 -8.60 -8.88 -13.14
CA TRP A 451 -8.43 -8.74 -11.70
C TRP A 451 -6.96 -8.51 -11.40
N VAL A 452 -6.67 -7.83 -10.30
CA VAL A 452 -5.30 -7.51 -9.88
C VAL A 452 -5.12 -7.97 -8.45
N GLN A 453 -4.09 -8.76 -8.21
CA GLN A 453 -3.73 -9.31 -6.92
C GLN A 453 -2.28 -8.94 -6.58
N PRO A 454 -2.04 -8.04 -5.62
CA PRO A 454 -0.70 -7.78 -5.13
C PRO A 454 -0.16 -8.96 -4.34
N ILE A 455 1.12 -9.27 -4.52
CA ILE A 455 1.83 -10.42 -3.96
C ILE A 455 2.63 -9.96 -2.74
N THR A 456 1.91 -9.66 -1.66
CA THR A 456 2.48 -9.28 -0.35
C THR A 456 2.63 -10.49 0.58
N PHE A 457 2.65 -11.70 0.03
CA PHE A 457 2.65 -12.95 0.76
C PHE A 457 3.60 -13.96 0.13
N SER A 458 4.09 -14.89 0.96
CA SER A 458 4.83 -16.07 0.52
C SER A 458 3.96 -17.32 0.66
N GLY A 459 4.18 -18.30 -0.22
CA GLY A 459 3.43 -19.57 -0.21
C GLY A 459 2.16 -19.55 -1.05
N TRP A 460 1.51 -20.72 -1.15
CA TRP A 460 0.27 -20.93 -1.89
C TRP A 460 -0.94 -20.28 -1.23
N ARG A 461 -1.74 -19.55 -2.01
CA ARG A 461 -3.06 -19.04 -1.61
C ARG A 461 -4.07 -19.21 -2.73
N LEU A 462 -5.30 -19.56 -2.35
CA LEU A 462 -6.43 -19.63 -3.28
C LEU A 462 -7.09 -18.26 -3.39
N PHE A 463 -7.17 -17.74 -4.60
CA PHE A 463 -7.91 -16.52 -4.93
C PHE A 463 -9.17 -16.87 -5.70
N THR A 464 -10.27 -16.17 -5.39
CA THR A 464 -11.55 -16.33 -6.09
C THR A 464 -12.12 -14.96 -6.42
N PHE A 465 -12.60 -14.81 -7.64
CA PHE A 465 -13.03 -13.54 -8.19
C PHE A 465 -14.42 -13.65 -8.80
N PRO A 466 -15.33 -12.70 -8.51
CA PRO A 466 -16.59 -12.59 -9.25
C PRO A 466 -16.34 -12.23 -10.71
N LEU A 467 -17.09 -12.90 -11.60
CA LEU A 467 -17.15 -12.48 -12.98
C LEU A 467 -17.86 -11.13 -13.05
N PRO A 468 -17.19 -10.09 -13.59
CA PRO A 468 -17.81 -8.78 -13.65
C PRO A 468 -19.02 -8.80 -14.57
N LYS A 469 -20.13 -8.25 -14.08
CA LYS A 469 -21.37 -8.06 -14.84
C LYS A 469 -21.33 -6.71 -15.54
N ASN A 470 -21.94 -6.62 -16.73
CA ASN A 470 -22.13 -5.36 -17.47
C ASN A 470 -20.83 -4.65 -17.93
N THR A 471 -19.75 -5.39 -18.18
CA THR A 471 -18.48 -4.83 -18.73
C THR A 471 -18.44 -4.76 -20.25
N GLY A 472 -19.50 -5.21 -20.93
CA GLY A 472 -19.51 -5.41 -22.38
C GLY A 472 -18.72 -6.64 -22.85
N PHE A 473 -18.07 -7.37 -21.94
CA PHE A 473 -17.37 -8.63 -22.23
C PHE A 473 -18.36 -9.75 -22.58
N ASP A 474 -18.09 -10.52 -23.64
CA ASP A 474 -18.91 -11.66 -24.05
C ASP A 474 -18.39 -12.98 -23.47
N TRP A 475 -18.96 -13.37 -22.32
CA TRP A 475 -18.65 -14.62 -21.63
C TRP A 475 -18.95 -15.88 -22.45
N SER A 476 -19.77 -15.80 -23.51
CA SER A 476 -20.05 -16.95 -24.38
C SER A 476 -18.92 -17.26 -25.36
N LYS A 477 -17.95 -16.34 -25.51
CA LYS A 477 -16.86 -16.39 -26.51
C LYS A 477 -15.51 -16.01 -25.89
N THR A 478 -15.19 -16.56 -24.73
CA THR A 478 -13.92 -16.31 -24.04
C THR A 478 -12.79 -17.02 -24.79
N GLU A 479 -11.81 -16.29 -25.30
CA GLU A 479 -10.80 -16.81 -26.24
C GLU A 479 -9.39 -16.90 -25.64
N TYR A 480 -9.01 -15.98 -24.75
CA TYR A 480 -7.68 -16.00 -24.12
C TYR A 480 -7.76 -15.88 -22.61
N VAL A 481 -6.74 -16.42 -21.95
CA VAL A 481 -6.35 -16.09 -20.59
C VAL A 481 -4.92 -15.52 -20.59
N VAL A 482 -4.72 -14.42 -19.86
CA VAL A 482 -3.47 -13.63 -19.84
C VAL A 482 -3.10 -13.33 -18.40
N PHE A 483 -1.81 -13.53 -18.07
CA PHE A 483 -1.21 -13.21 -16.78
C PHE A 483 -0.12 -12.16 -17.00
N CYS A 484 -0.14 -11.10 -16.21
CA CYS A 484 0.90 -10.07 -16.24
C CYS A 484 1.47 -9.86 -14.84
N LEU A 485 2.78 -9.67 -14.75
CA LEU A 485 3.42 -9.09 -13.57
C LEU A 485 3.53 -7.57 -13.80
N ASN A 486 3.06 -6.78 -12.83
CA ASN A 486 3.11 -5.32 -12.85
C ASN A 486 3.77 -4.80 -11.59
N ASP A 487 4.09 -3.51 -11.60
CA ASP A 487 4.65 -2.79 -10.45
C ASP A 487 5.98 -3.38 -9.94
N LEU A 488 6.75 -4.02 -10.83
CA LEU A 488 8.07 -4.54 -10.48
C LEU A 488 8.97 -3.37 -10.05
N SER A 489 9.51 -3.47 -8.84
CA SER A 489 10.50 -2.53 -8.32
C SER A 489 11.77 -2.52 -9.19
N ALA A 490 12.51 -1.42 -9.16
CA ALA A 490 13.78 -1.32 -9.86
C ALA A 490 14.79 -2.28 -9.22
N LYS A 491 15.57 -2.99 -10.05
CA LYS A 491 16.65 -3.89 -9.65
C LYS A 491 16.17 -5.04 -8.76
N THR A 492 14.95 -5.52 -8.98
CA THR A 492 14.39 -6.68 -8.27
C THR A 492 14.06 -7.80 -9.24
N SER A 493 14.02 -9.01 -8.69
CA SER A 493 13.51 -10.20 -9.35
C SER A 493 12.34 -10.74 -8.55
N VAL A 494 11.33 -11.24 -9.25
CA VAL A 494 10.14 -11.85 -8.65
C VAL A 494 9.88 -13.23 -9.26
N ARG A 495 9.22 -14.07 -8.48
CA ARG A 495 8.85 -15.43 -8.84
C ARG A 495 7.47 -15.75 -8.25
N VAL A 496 6.49 -15.91 -9.14
CA VAL A 496 5.17 -16.44 -8.80
C VAL A 496 4.98 -17.82 -9.39
N MET A 497 4.12 -18.62 -8.78
CA MET A 497 3.64 -19.88 -9.38
C MET A 497 2.13 -19.82 -9.52
N PHE A 498 1.61 -20.33 -10.64
CA PHE A 498 0.17 -20.47 -10.88
C PHE A 498 -0.18 -21.94 -10.97
N ASP A 499 -1.32 -22.29 -10.39
CA ASP A 499 -1.85 -23.63 -10.47
C ASP A 499 -3.38 -23.58 -10.58
N ASP A 500 -3.93 -24.54 -11.32
CA ASP A 500 -5.35 -24.89 -11.46
C ASP A 500 -6.28 -23.66 -11.54
N VAL A 501 -6.66 -23.23 -12.74
CA VAL A 501 -7.67 -22.18 -12.94
C VAL A 501 -9.02 -22.83 -13.18
N ARG A 502 -9.99 -22.52 -12.31
CA ARG A 502 -11.34 -23.07 -12.36
C ARG A 502 -12.42 -22.02 -12.47
N MET A 503 -13.44 -22.32 -13.25
CA MET A 503 -14.68 -21.57 -13.30
C MET A 503 -15.64 -22.12 -12.24
N LEU A 504 -16.20 -21.19 -11.47
CA LEU A 504 -17.00 -21.45 -10.27
C LEU A 504 -18.48 -21.19 -10.58
N PRO A 505 -19.36 -22.21 -10.48
CA PRO A 505 -20.77 -22.07 -10.86
C PRO A 505 -21.49 -21.05 -9.96
N GLU A 506 -21.13 -21.01 -8.69
CA GLU A 506 -21.67 -20.07 -7.71
C GLU A 506 -20.54 -19.42 -6.90
N LEU A 507 -20.81 -18.22 -6.40
CA LEU A 507 -19.98 -17.56 -5.39
C LEU A 507 -20.83 -17.38 -4.13
N ARG A 508 -20.73 -18.33 -3.21
CA ARG A 508 -21.39 -18.27 -1.91
C ARG A 508 -20.34 -18.46 -0.83
N GLN A 509 -20.19 -17.47 0.05
CA GLN A 509 -19.33 -17.64 1.23
C GLN A 509 -19.71 -18.95 1.90
N SER A 510 -18.72 -19.83 2.05
CA SER A 510 -18.87 -21.09 2.74
C SER A 510 -19.51 -20.83 4.10
N GLY A 511 -20.37 -21.78 4.52
CA GLY A 511 -21.28 -21.66 5.66
C GLY A 511 -20.61 -21.31 6.99
N ALA A 512 -21.39 -21.39 8.07
CA ALA A 512 -20.97 -20.98 9.41
C ALA A 512 -19.55 -21.47 9.75
N PHE A 513 -18.67 -20.54 10.15
CA PHE A 513 -17.32 -20.80 10.66
C PHE A 513 -17.32 -21.83 11.80
N GLY A 514 -18.44 -21.88 12.52
CA GLY A 514 -18.48 -22.35 13.89
C GLY A 514 -17.93 -21.29 14.82
N ASN A 515 -17.62 -21.69 16.05
CA ASN A 515 -17.02 -20.83 17.04
C ASN A 515 -15.49 -20.97 16.99
N PRO A 516 -14.74 -19.87 16.77
CA PRO A 516 -13.29 -19.90 16.88
C PRO A 516 -12.84 -20.46 18.21
N ALA A 517 -11.69 -21.10 18.23
CA ALA A 517 -11.07 -21.59 19.44
C ALA A 517 -9.55 -21.39 19.39
N ILE A 518 -8.98 -21.06 20.54
CA ILE A 518 -7.54 -21.04 20.77
C ILE A 518 -7.25 -22.04 21.90
N GLY A 519 -6.42 -23.02 21.60
CA GLY A 519 -5.81 -23.93 22.57
C GLY A 519 -4.44 -23.42 22.99
N VAL A 520 -4.13 -23.49 24.28
CA VAL A 520 -2.81 -23.21 24.84
C VAL A 520 -2.44 -24.38 25.74
N ASN A 521 -1.45 -25.16 25.32
CA ASN A 521 -1.11 -26.45 25.92
C ASN A 521 -2.38 -27.32 26.06
N ASP A 522 -2.73 -27.71 27.29
CA ASP A 522 -3.88 -28.58 27.59
C ASP A 522 -5.22 -27.82 27.70
N ASN A 523 -5.21 -26.49 27.66
CA ASN A 523 -6.40 -25.66 27.81
C ASN A 523 -6.95 -25.24 26.45
N ARG A 524 -8.28 -25.14 26.32
CA ARG A 524 -8.95 -24.66 25.12
C ARG A 524 -10.02 -23.63 25.46
N THR A 525 -9.93 -22.46 24.83
CA THR A 525 -10.91 -21.39 24.92
C THR A 525 -11.69 -21.32 23.61
N THR A 526 -13.02 -21.34 23.68
CA THR A 526 -13.91 -21.23 22.50
C THR A 526 -14.70 -19.94 22.59
N PHE A 527 -14.74 -19.17 21.50
CA PHE A 527 -15.31 -17.83 21.44
C PHE A 527 -16.73 -17.88 20.88
N PRO A 528 -17.74 -17.32 21.58
CA PRO A 528 -19.15 -17.50 21.26
C PRO A 528 -19.62 -16.60 20.09
N VAL A 529 -18.92 -16.69 18.95
CA VAL A 529 -19.22 -15.95 17.72
C VAL A 529 -19.07 -16.85 16.50
N ASP A 530 -19.94 -16.66 15.51
CA ASP A 530 -19.77 -17.25 14.17
C ASP A 530 -19.14 -16.18 13.27
N LEU A 531 -17.81 -16.22 13.14
CA LEU A 531 -17.03 -15.18 12.47
C LEU A 531 -17.27 -15.21 10.96
N ARG A 532 -17.86 -14.16 10.38
CA ARG A 532 -18.19 -14.08 8.94
C ARG A 532 -17.08 -13.41 8.12
N GLY A 533 -17.13 -13.55 6.80
CA GLY A 533 -16.10 -12.96 5.94
C GLY A 533 -16.05 -11.44 6.03
N GLY A 534 -14.84 -10.88 6.16
CA GLY A 534 -14.62 -9.46 6.41
C GLY A 534 -14.88 -9.02 7.84
N GLN A 535 -15.02 -9.95 8.80
CA GLN A 535 -15.05 -9.67 10.23
C GLN A 535 -13.73 -10.05 10.89
N ALA A 536 -13.44 -9.47 12.06
CA ALA A 536 -12.30 -9.84 12.87
C ALA A 536 -12.72 -10.07 14.32
N MET A 537 -11.89 -10.78 15.07
CA MET A 537 -12.02 -10.96 16.50
C MET A 537 -10.67 -10.67 17.14
N THR A 538 -10.69 -9.99 18.28
CA THR A 538 -9.48 -9.66 19.03
C THR A 538 -9.59 -10.16 20.44
N VAL A 539 -8.47 -10.58 21.01
CA VAL A 539 -8.33 -11.00 22.39
C VAL A 539 -7.21 -10.18 23.00
N ILE A 540 -7.55 -9.23 23.86
CA ILE A 540 -6.61 -8.25 24.40
C ILE A 540 -6.71 -8.29 25.91
N GLY A 541 -5.81 -9.02 26.57
CA GLY A 541 -5.57 -9.00 28.02
C GLY A 541 -6.78 -8.64 28.88
N ALA A 542 -6.74 -7.51 29.58
CA ALA A 542 -7.83 -7.06 30.46
C ALA A 542 -9.10 -6.59 29.71
N GLU A 543 -9.02 -6.20 28.43
CA GLU A 543 -10.18 -5.80 27.62
C GLU A 543 -11.06 -6.98 27.18
N GLY A 544 -10.60 -8.22 27.36
CA GLY A 544 -11.34 -9.40 26.97
C GLY A 544 -11.32 -9.64 25.46
N ALA A 545 -12.39 -10.29 24.98
CA ALA A 545 -12.56 -10.60 23.56
C ALA A 545 -13.62 -9.72 22.91
N LYS A 546 -13.35 -9.22 21.69
CA LYS A 546 -14.26 -8.37 20.92
C LYS A 546 -14.42 -8.90 19.50
N LEU A 547 -15.64 -8.83 18.97
CA LEU A 547 -15.95 -8.98 17.56
C LEU A 547 -15.94 -7.61 16.89
N TRP A 548 -15.27 -7.52 15.74
CA TRP A 548 -15.24 -6.37 14.84
C TRP A 548 -16.03 -6.72 13.58
N PRO A 549 -17.21 -6.10 13.38
CA PRO A 549 -18.04 -6.41 12.22
C PRO A 549 -17.41 -6.04 10.88
N GLY A 550 -16.40 -5.17 10.85
CA GLY A 550 -15.72 -4.70 9.65
C GLY A 550 -15.94 -3.21 9.37
N GLY A 551 -14.90 -2.52 8.91
CA GLY A 551 -14.92 -1.09 8.60
C GLY A 551 -15.01 -0.23 9.86
N MET A 552 -15.84 0.81 9.82
CA MET A 552 -16.07 1.74 10.96
C MET A 552 -17.18 1.32 11.93
N ARG A 553 -17.73 0.11 11.78
CA ARG A 553 -18.80 -0.41 12.65
C ARG A 553 -18.28 -0.68 14.06
N GLU A 554 -19.12 -0.43 15.06
CA GLU A 554 -18.79 -0.63 16.48
C GLU A 554 -18.53 -2.10 16.80
N SER A 555 -17.63 -2.32 17.77
CA SER A 555 -17.31 -3.65 18.27
C SER A 555 -18.41 -4.21 19.16
N GLN A 556 -18.39 -5.54 19.32
CA GLN A 556 -19.26 -6.26 20.24
C GLN A 556 -18.40 -7.08 21.20
N SER A 557 -18.55 -6.85 22.51
CA SER A 557 -17.86 -7.67 23.51
C SER A 557 -18.38 -9.10 23.50
N LEU A 558 -17.47 -10.06 23.61
CA LEU A 558 -17.79 -11.49 23.67
C LEU A 558 -17.69 -11.96 25.12
N ALA A 559 -18.76 -12.58 25.63
CA ALA A 559 -18.79 -13.15 26.97
C ALA A 559 -18.01 -14.48 26.99
N VAL A 560 -16.70 -14.39 27.24
CA VAL A 560 -15.80 -15.56 27.29
C VAL A 560 -14.71 -15.34 28.34
N ASN A 561 -14.41 -16.38 29.11
CA ASN A 561 -13.29 -16.37 30.03
C ASN A 561 -11.99 -16.66 29.27
N ILE A 562 -11.11 -15.68 29.20
CA ILE A 562 -9.81 -15.77 28.52
C ILE A 562 -8.65 -16.08 29.47
N GLY A 563 -8.91 -16.33 30.76
CA GLY A 563 -7.89 -16.62 31.76
C GLY A 563 -7.07 -17.89 31.50
N ALA A 564 -7.55 -18.78 30.62
CA ALA A 564 -6.81 -19.95 30.16
C ALA A 564 -5.78 -19.64 29.05
N LEU A 565 -5.80 -18.44 28.48
CA LEU A 565 -4.88 -18.00 27.42
C LEU A 565 -3.59 -17.44 28.03
N VAL A 566 -2.84 -18.32 28.69
CA VAL A 566 -1.62 -17.99 29.43
C VAL A 566 -0.49 -18.90 28.99
N LEU A 567 0.65 -18.31 28.67
CA LEU A 567 1.88 -19.02 28.32
C LEU A 567 2.75 -19.19 29.56
N ARG A 568 3.05 -20.44 29.93
CA ARG A 568 4.00 -20.74 31.02
C ARG A 568 5.43 -20.39 30.59
N PRO A 569 6.36 -20.13 31.51
CA PRO A 569 7.78 -19.96 31.18
C PRO A 569 8.29 -21.12 30.31
N GLY A 570 9.06 -20.79 29.26
CA GLY A 570 9.56 -21.76 28.28
C GLY A 570 8.61 -22.02 27.09
N PRO A 571 8.74 -23.19 26.43
CA PRO A 571 7.97 -23.49 25.21
C PRO A 571 6.50 -23.83 25.53
N ASN A 572 5.61 -23.31 24.68
CA ASN A 572 4.17 -23.55 24.71
C ASN A 572 3.68 -23.94 23.32
N THR A 573 2.69 -24.83 23.26
CA THR A 573 1.98 -25.13 22.01
C THR A 573 0.68 -24.33 21.98
N VAL A 574 0.47 -23.56 20.91
CA VAL A 574 -0.77 -22.83 20.67
C VAL A 574 -1.44 -23.40 19.43
N ILE A 575 -2.75 -23.65 19.50
CA ILE A 575 -3.53 -24.26 18.42
C ILE A 575 -4.74 -23.39 18.11
N PHE A 576 -4.89 -22.98 16.86
CA PHE A 576 -6.10 -22.33 16.37
C PHE A 576 -7.06 -23.36 15.79
N GLY A 577 -8.36 -23.14 15.95
CA GLY A 577 -9.36 -23.98 15.31
C GLY A 577 -10.78 -23.45 15.47
N THR A 578 -11.74 -24.33 15.25
CA THR A 578 -13.18 -24.08 15.45
C THR A 578 -13.83 -25.30 16.10
N ASN A 579 -15.02 -25.12 16.67
CA ASN A 579 -15.87 -26.24 17.12
C ASN A 579 -16.50 -27.04 15.95
N LYS A 580 -16.37 -26.56 14.71
CA LYS A 580 -16.83 -27.25 13.50
C LYS A 580 -15.69 -27.42 12.48
N PRO A 581 -14.63 -28.20 12.77
CA PRO A 581 -13.44 -28.28 11.92
C PRO A 581 -13.73 -28.76 10.49
N ALA A 582 -14.71 -29.64 10.30
CA ALA A 582 -15.14 -30.11 8.99
C ALA A 582 -15.80 -29.03 8.10
N GLN A 583 -16.20 -27.90 8.70
CA GLN A 583 -16.80 -26.75 8.00
C GLN A 583 -15.81 -25.57 7.94
N PHE A 584 -14.53 -25.78 8.27
CA PHE A 584 -13.57 -24.70 8.32
C PHE A 584 -13.37 -24.10 6.91
N PRO A 585 -13.64 -22.80 6.74
CA PRO A 585 -13.70 -22.17 5.43
C PRO A 585 -12.33 -21.79 4.85
N GLY A 586 -11.27 -21.86 5.65
CA GLY A 586 -9.98 -21.24 5.35
C GLY A 586 -10.06 -19.71 5.31
N ASP A 587 -9.06 -19.09 4.69
CA ASP A 587 -8.93 -17.63 4.55
C ASP A 587 -9.00 -16.89 5.90
N VAL A 588 -8.29 -17.40 6.92
CA VAL A 588 -8.20 -16.76 8.24
C VAL A 588 -6.79 -16.31 8.51
N SER A 589 -6.57 -15.01 8.70
CA SER A 589 -5.29 -14.51 9.22
C SER A 589 -5.32 -14.54 10.74
N VAL A 590 -4.29 -15.14 11.34
CA VAL A 590 -4.10 -15.23 12.78
C VAL A 590 -2.78 -14.58 13.14
N LEU A 591 -2.83 -13.57 14.01
CA LEU A 591 -1.66 -12.93 14.61
C LEU A 591 -1.72 -13.17 16.12
N LEU A 592 -0.67 -13.79 16.66
CA LEU A 592 -0.55 -14.10 18.08
C LEU A 592 0.54 -13.23 18.70
N TYR A 593 0.39 -12.90 19.97
CA TYR A 593 1.38 -12.09 20.66
C TYR A 593 1.37 -12.34 22.17
N GLN A 594 2.55 -12.27 22.76
CA GLN A 594 2.77 -12.38 24.19
C GLN A 594 2.63 -10.99 24.81
N MET A 595 2.00 -10.90 25.99
CA MET A 595 1.87 -9.66 26.73
C MET A 595 2.11 -9.81 28.21
N TRP A 596 2.78 -8.82 28.79
CA TRP A 596 2.95 -8.68 30.23
C TRP A 596 2.99 -7.19 30.62
N PRO A 597 2.56 -6.84 31.84
CA PRO A 597 2.59 -5.47 32.31
C PRO A 597 3.96 -4.84 32.15
N LEU A 598 4.00 -3.58 31.73
CA LEU A 598 5.22 -2.81 31.75
C LEU A 598 5.53 -2.48 33.22
N GLU A 599 6.63 -3.00 33.75
CA GLU A 599 7.11 -2.64 35.08
C GLU A 599 7.28 -1.12 35.18
N GLU A 600 6.86 -0.50 36.28
CA GLU A 600 7.08 0.92 36.57
C GLU A 600 8.57 1.24 36.71
#